data_AF-A0A0S8A746-F1
#
_entry.id   AF-A0A0S8A746-F1
#
_cell.length_a   1.000
_cell.length_b   1.000
_cell.length_c   1.000
_cell.angle_alpha   90.00
_cell.angle_beta   90.00
_cell.angle_gamma   90.00
#
_symmetry.space_group_name_H-M   'P 1'
#
loop_
_entity.id
_entity.type
_entity.pdbx_description
1 polymer ?
#
loop_
_entity_poly.entity_id
_entity_poly.type
_entity_poly.pdbx_seq_one_letter_code
_entity_poly.pdbx_strand_id
1 'polypeptide(L)'
;MFFVHRIVLSSLLVALCLPAIGHADWYKDEQAIMGTRIAVEFWDEDKAHAEQCAEQVFSEMRRIDALMSPYKPNSELSRINQQAAGQAILISEEMFKLLEKSLQMSQLSNGAFDITFSSVGHLYNYREGIKPS
;
A
#
# COMPACT_ATOMS: atom_id res chain seq x y z
N MET A 1 54.81 23.46 -23.52
CA MET A 1 54.15 22.22 -23.09
C MET A 1 53.53 22.32 -21.69
N PHE A 2 54.17 22.97 -20.72
CA PHE A 2 53.65 23.12 -19.34
C PHE A 2 52.38 23.99 -19.18
N PHE A 3 52.16 24.96 -20.08
CA PHE A 3 50.99 25.86 -20.00
C PHE A 3 49.67 25.17 -20.35
N VAL A 4 49.68 24.32 -21.39
CA VAL A 4 48.51 23.54 -21.82
C VAL A 4 48.12 22.50 -20.77
N HIS A 5 49.12 21.86 -20.13
CA HIS A 5 48.87 20.89 -19.05
C HIS A 5 48.19 21.53 -17.83
N ARG A 6 48.57 22.75 -17.46
CA ARG A 6 47.96 23.48 -16.33
C ARG A 6 46.50 23.84 -16.63
N ILE A 7 46.20 24.28 -17.85
CA ILE A 7 44.82 24.58 -18.26
C ILE A 7 43.96 23.31 -18.23
N VAL A 8 44.45 22.20 -18.80
CA VAL A 8 43.73 20.93 -18.81
C VAL A 8 43.49 20.40 -17.39
N LEU A 9 44.48 20.49 -16.49
CA LEU A 9 44.32 20.10 -15.09
C LEU A 9 43.29 20.97 -14.36
N SER A 10 43.30 22.28 -14.58
CA SER A 10 42.34 23.21 -13.99
C SER A 10 40.92 22.99 -14.51
N SER A 11 40.75 22.69 -15.80
CA SER A 11 39.46 22.34 -16.40
C SER A 11 38.90 21.01 -15.84
N LEU A 12 39.77 20.03 -15.60
CA LEU A 12 39.38 18.74 -15.02
C LEU A 12 38.94 18.89 -13.55
N LEU A 13 39.60 19.77 -12.78
CA LEU A 13 39.25 20.03 -11.39
C LEU A 13 37.89 20.75 -11.24
N VAL A 14 37.56 21.65 -12.16
CA VAL A 14 36.26 22.36 -12.18
C VAL A 14 35.11 21.41 -12.53
N ALA A 15 35.33 20.44 -13.42
CA ALA A 15 34.32 19.43 -13.76
C ALA A 15 34.02 18.46 -12.60
N LEU A 16 35.00 18.19 -11.73
CA LEU A 16 34.80 17.39 -10.50
C LEU A 16 34.11 18.16 -9.37
N CYS A 17 34.05 19.49 -9.45
CA CYS A 17 33.39 20.35 -8.46
C CYS A 17 32.00 20.83 -8.89
N LEU A 18 31.44 20.31 -9.99
CA LEU A 18 30.00 20.47 -10.24
C LEU A 18 29.28 19.75 -9.10
N PRO A 19 28.55 20.46 -8.22
CA PRO A 19 27.70 19.77 -7.26
C PRO A 19 26.77 18.89 -8.08
N ALA A 20 26.58 17.62 -7.65
CA ALA A 20 25.45 16.86 -8.12
C ALA A 20 24.23 17.73 -7.83
N ILE A 21 23.62 18.28 -8.88
CA ILE A 21 22.41 19.07 -8.74
C ILE A 21 21.39 18.07 -8.21
N GLY A 22 21.14 18.11 -6.90
CA GLY A 22 20.00 17.44 -6.28
C GLY A 22 18.77 18.05 -6.92
N HIS A 23 18.22 17.37 -7.92
CA HIS A 23 16.99 17.79 -8.56
C HIS A 23 15.86 17.39 -7.62
N ALA A 24 15.54 18.29 -6.70
CA ALA A 24 14.37 18.18 -5.86
C ALA A 24 13.11 18.47 -6.68
N ASP A 25 12.19 17.51 -6.68
CA ASP A 25 10.93 17.59 -7.40
C ASP A 25 9.86 16.75 -6.70
N TRP A 26 8.59 16.96 -7.06
CA TRP A 26 7.51 16.10 -6.63
C TRP A 26 7.66 14.73 -7.27
N TYR A 27 7.84 13.69 -6.44
CA TYR A 27 7.73 12.32 -6.87
C TYR A 27 6.26 11.91 -6.88
N LYS A 28 5.83 11.22 -7.95
CA LYS A 28 4.49 10.67 -8.11
C LYS A 28 4.56 9.30 -8.74
N ASP A 29 3.84 8.35 -8.19
CA ASP A 29 3.68 7.02 -8.77
C ASP A 29 2.32 6.42 -8.39
N GLU A 30 1.82 5.50 -9.21
CA GLU A 30 0.54 4.82 -8.98
C GLU A 30 0.58 3.35 -9.40
N GLN A 31 -0.06 2.50 -8.60
CA GLN A 31 -0.17 1.08 -8.86
C GLN A 31 -1.60 0.58 -8.57
N ALA A 32 -2.00 -0.47 -9.30
CA ALA A 32 -3.27 -1.16 -9.07
C ALA A 32 -3.10 -2.25 -8.01
N ILE A 33 -3.62 -2.03 -6.81
CA ILE A 33 -3.50 -2.94 -5.65
C ILE A 33 -4.87 -3.01 -4.95
N MET A 34 -5.24 -4.17 -4.37
CA MET A 34 -6.54 -4.39 -3.71
C MET A 34 -7.77 -4.08 -4.61
N GLY A 35 -7.62 -4.21 -5.93
CA GLY A 35 -8.68 -3.91 -6.89
C GLY A 35 -8.99 -2.41 -7.07
N THR A 36 -8.10 -1.52 -6.63
CA THR A 36 -8.23 -0.07 -6.79
C THR A 36 -6.89 0.58 -7.18
N ARG A 37 -6.92 1.88 -7.47
CA ARG A 37 -5.73 2.70 -7.76
C ARG A 37 -5.15 3.25 -6.46
N ILE A 38 -3.91 2.89 -6.16
CA ILE A 38 -3.13 3.44 -5.04
C ILE A 38 -2.10 4.40 -5.62
N ALA A 39 -2.09 5.64 -5.14
CA ALA A 39 -1.15 6.67 -5.58
C ALA A 39 -0.30 7.15 -4.39
N VAL A 40 0.98 7.39 -4.66
CA VAL A 40 1.91 8.04 -3.73
C VAL A 40 2.38 9.35 -4.36
N GLU A 41 2.43 10.39 -3.54
CA GLU A 41 2.93 11.70 -3.94
C GLU A 41 3.66 12.33 -2.75
N PHE A 42 4.92 12.69 -2.94
CA PHE A 42 5.72 13.35 -1.91
C PHE A 42 6.91 14.09 -2.53
N TRP A 43 7.46 15.03 -1.77
CA TRP A 43 8.64 15.79 -2.15
C TRP A 43 9.91 15.06 -1.68
N ASP A 44 10.89 14.94 -2.56
CA ASP A 44 12.21 14.41 -2.21
C ASP A 44 13.29 15.11 -3.06
N GLU A 45 14.49 15.27 -2.49
CA GLU A 45 15.65 15.86 -3.18
C GLU A 45 16.46 14.82 -3.96
N ASP A 46 16.29 13.53 -3.63
CA ASP A 46 16.92 12.41 -4.29
C ASP A 46 15.85 11.49 -4.90
N LYS A 47 15.81 11.46 -6.24
CA LYS A 47 14.88 10.62 -6.99
C LYS A 47 15.02 9.14 -6.64
N ALA A 48 16.25 8.63 -6.44
CA ALA A 48 16.47 7.23 -6.14
C ALA A 48 15.95 6.87 -4.74
N HIS A 49 16.13 7.78 -3.78
CA HIS A 49 15.53 7.66 -2.46
C HIS A 49 13.99 7.70 -2.54
N ALA A 50 13.42 8.57 -3.35
CA ALA A 50 11.97 8.63 -3.56
C ALA A 50 11.40 7.33 -4.15
N GLU A 51 12.06 6.76 -5.17
CA GLU A 51 11.67 5.47 -5.76
C GLU A 51 11.69 4.35 -4.70
N GLN A 52 12.70 4.33 -3.82
CA GLN A 52 12.78 3.35 -2.72
C GLN A 52 11.67 3.54 -1.68
N CYS A 53 11.35 4.78 -1.31
CA CYS A 53 10.24 5.08 -0.40
C CYS A 53 8.89 4.66 -0.99
N ALA A 54 8.66 4.95 -2.27
CA ALA A 54 7.45 4.54 -2.98
C ALA A 54 7.30 3.01 -3.01
N GLU A 55 8.38 2.29 -3.33
CA GLU A 55 8.35 0.82 -3.35
C GLU A 55 8.09 0.22 -1.96
N GLN A 56 8.57 0.85 -0.87
CA GLN A 56 8.22 0.41 0.49
C GLN A 56 6.70 0.55 0.75
N VAL A 57 6.09 1.66 0.34
CA VAL A 57 4.63 1.85 0.47
C VAL A 57 3.89 0.79 -0.34
N PHE A 58 4.25 0.58 -1.61
CA PHE A 58 3.58 -0.40 -2.44
C PHE A 58 3.79 -1.84 -1.97
N SER A 59 4.97 -2.16 -1.43
CA SER A 59 5.26 -3.44 -0.79
C SER A 59 4.35 -3.68 0.41
N GLU A 60 4.16 -2.69 1.28
CA GLU A 60 3.24 -2.81 2.41
C GLU A 60 1.79 -2.94 1.97
N MET A 61 1.36 -2.23 0.92
CA MET A 61 0.02 -2.39 0.37
C MET A 61 -0.19 -3.79 -0.22
N ARG A 62 0.83 -4.37 -0.88
CA ARG A 62 0.80 -5.76 -1.35
C ARG A 62 0.78 -6.77 -0.19
N ARG A 63 1.51 -6.51 0.90
CA ARG A 63 1.50 -7.33 2.12
C ARG A 63 0.11 -7.36 2.75
N ILE A 64 -0.52 -6.20 2.91
CA ILE A 64 -1.90 -6.06 3.41
C ILE A 64 -2.88 -6.80 2.49
N ASP A 65 -2.79 -6.61 1.18
CA ASP A 65 -3.63 -7.30 0.20
C ASP A 65 -3.43 -8.84 0.26
N ALA A 66 -2.23 -9.32 0.56
CA ALA A 66 -1.99 -10.76 0.75
C ALA A 66 -2.64 -11.29 2.04
N LEU A 67 -2.65 -10.52 3.12
CA LEU A 67 -3.21 -10.89 4.43
C LEU A 67 -4.75 -10.76 4.49
N MET A 68 -5.30 -9.69 3.93
CA MET A 68 -6.66 -9.22 4.22
C MET A 68 -7.61 -9.30 3.03
N SER A 69 -7.16 -9.77 1.86
CA SER A 69 -8.05 -9.88 0.69
C SER A 69 -9.07 -11.02 0.86
N PRO A 70 -10.38 -10.76 0.69
CA PRO A 70 -11.40 -11.82 0.68
C PRO A 70 -11.36 -12.65 -0.62
N TYR A 71 -10.62 -12.20 -1.64
CA TYR A 71 -10.55 -12.85 -2.95
C TYR A 71 -9.34 -13.78 -3.09
N LYS A 72 -8.33 -13.66 -2.23
CA LYS A 72 -7.14 -14.53 -2.24
C LYS A 72 -7.38 -15.73 -1.33
N PRO A 73 -7.40 -16.97 -1.85
CA PRO A 73 -7.72 -18.15 -1.04
C PRO A 73 -6.77 -18.39 0.14
N ASN A 74 -5.51 -17.96 -0.02
CA ASN A 74 -4.45 -18.15 0.96
C ASN A 74 -4.31 -16.96 1.94
N SER A 75 -5.17 -15.95 1.87
CA SER A 75 -5.13 -14.85 2.82
C SER A 75 -5.54 -15.32 4.22
N GLU A 76 -5.05 -14.63 5.25
CA GLU A 76 -5.45 -14.92 6.62
C GLU A 76 -6.96 -14.71 6.80
N LEU A 77 -7.53 -13.66 6.17
CA LEU A 77 -8.97 -13.43 6.16
C LEU A 77 -9.75 -14.60 5.54
N SER A 78 -9.31 -15.13 4.39
CA SER A 78 -9.97 -16.27 3.76
C SER A 78 -9.94 -17.52 4.63
N ARG A 79 -8.82 -17.78 5.31
CA ARG A 79 -8.71 -18.87 6.29
C ARG A 79 -9.67 -18.67 7.46
N ILE A 80 -9.79 -17.44 7.97
CA ILE A 80 -10.77 -17.10 9.02
C ILE A 80 -12.19 -17.43 8.57
N ASN A 81 -12.60 -16.92 7.40
CA ASN A 81 -13.94 -17.13 6.87
C ASN A 81 -14.28 -18.62 6.67
N GLN A 82 -13.29 -19.45 6.34
CA GLN A 82 -13.49 -20.89 6.10
C GLN A 82 -13.58 -21.72 7.39
N GLN A 83 -12.88 -21.32 8.46
CA GLN A 83 -12.59 -22.21 9.60
C GLN A 83 -13.18 -21.75 10.93
N ALA A 84 -13.32 -20.43 11.14
CA ALA A 84 -13.66 -19.85 12.45
C ALA A 84 -15.05 -20.25 12.97
N ALA A 85 -15.95 -20.71 12.09
CA ALA A 85 -17.27 -21.21 12.47
C ALA A 85 -17.20 -22.56 13.21
N GLY A 86 -16.18 -23.38 12.95
CA GLY A 86 -16.06 -24.72 13.53
C GLY A 86 -15.05 -24.82 14.67
N GLN A 87 -14.06 -23.94 14.71
CA GLN A 87 -12.99 -23.98 15.73
C GLN A 87 -12.32 -22.62 15.93
N ALA A 88 -11.70 -22.45 17.09
CA ALA A 88 -10.79 -21.34 17.33
C ALA A 88 -9.56 -21.47 16.41
N ILE A 89 -9.14 -20.35 15.85
CA ILE A 89 -7.98 -20.25 14.96
C ILE A 89 -7.01 -19.21 15.49
N LEU A 90 -5.72 -19.53 15.39
CA LEU A 90 -4.68 -18.58 15.68
C LEU A 90 -4.55 -17.59 14.51
N ILE A 91 -4.59 -16.30 14.83
CA ILE A 91 -4.47 -15.21 13.86
C ILE A 91 -3.35 -14.26 14.27
N SER A 92 -2.86 -13.47 13.33
CA SER A 92 -1.89 -12.40 13.61
C SER A 92 -2.46 -11.36 14.58
N GLU A 93 -1.56 -10.70 15.33
CA GLU A 93 -1.94 -9.60 16.22
C GLU A 93 -2.56 -8.43 15.44
N GLU A 94 -2.07 -8.15 14.23
CA GLU A 94 -2.59 -7.12 13.33
C GLU A 94 -4.04 -7.42 12.93
N MET A 95 -4.34 -8.66 12.53
CA MET A 95 -5.71 -9.09 12.20
C MET A 95 -6.62 -9.06 13.43
N PHE A 96 -6.13 -9.49 14.60
CA PHE A 96 -6.91 -9.42 15.84
C PHE A 96 -7.32 -7.98 16.18
N LYS A 97 -6.37 -7.04 16.12
CA LYS A 97 -6.64 -5.60 16.35
C LYS A 97 -7.62 -5.03 15.32
N LEU A 98 -7.52 -5.44 14.06
CA LEU A 98 -8.46 -5.03 13.02
C LEU A 98 -9.89 -5.51 13.32
N LEU A 99 -10.05 -6.78 13.71
CA LEU A 99 -11.35 -7.34 14.09
C LEU A 99 -11.92 -6.64 15.32
N GLU A 100 -11.11 -6.42 16.35
CA GLU A 100 -11.52 -5.69 17.56
C GLU A 100 -11.99 -4.27 17.22
N LYS A 101 -11.22 -3.53 16.41
CA LYS A 101 -11.58 -2.18 15.97
C LYS A 101 -12.88 -2.18 15.16
N SER A 102 -13.07 -3.18 14.32
CA SER A 102 -14.27 -3.33 13.50
C SER A 102 -15.52 -3.61 14.35
N LEU A 103 -15.40 -4.44 15.38
CA LEU A 103 -16.47 -4.70 16.34
C LEU A 103 -16.81 -3.45 17.15
N GLN A 104 -15.81 -2.69 17.59
CA GLN A 104 -16.03 -1.39 18.25
C GLN A 104 -16.82 -0.44 17.33
N MET A 105 -16.48 -0.40 16.03
CA MET A 105 -17.18 0.46 15.08
C MET A 105 -18.62 0.01 14.81
N SER A 106 -18.86 -1.31 14.81
CA SER A 106 -20.20 -1.88 14.74
C SER A 106 -21.05 -1.44 15.93
N GLN A 107 -20.50 -1.49 17.14
CA GLN A 107 -21.17 -1.00 18.35
C GLN A 107 -21.46 0.51 18.29
N LEU A 108 -20.47 1.32 17.93
CA LEU A 108 -20.62 2.78 17.83
C LEU A 108 -21.66 3.22 16.80
N SER A 109 -21.83 2.41 15.75
CA SER A 109 -22.77 2.67 14.67
C SER A 109 -24.14 1.98 14.85
N ASN A 110 -24.39 1.35 16.00
CA ASN A 110 -25.58 0.53 16.24
C ASN A 110 -25.85 -0.51 15.14
N GLY A 111 -24.79 -1.14 14.63
CA GLY A 111 -24.84 -2.17 13.59
C GLY A 111 -24.89 -1.64 12.15
N ALA A 112 -24.86 -0.32 11.92
CA ALA A 112 -24.81 0.20 10.56
C ALA A 112 -23.47 -0.14 9.84
N PHE A 113 -22.39 -0.30 10.60
CA PHE A 113 -21.16 -0.93 10.13
C PHE A 113 -21.12 -2.39 10.60
N ASP A 114 -21.14 -3.34 9.68
CA ASP A 114 -21.11 -4.78 9.98
C ASP A 114 -20.17 -5.51 9.02
N ILE A 115 -19.04 -6.00 9.54
CA ILE A 115 -18.05 -6.75 8.76
C ILE A 115 -18.53 -8.15 8.35
N THR A 116 -19.60 -8.66 8.97
CA THR A 116 -20.21 -9.96 8.67
C THR A 116 -21.32 -9.87 7.61
N PHE A 117 -21.65 -8.64 7.16
CA PHE A 117 -22.70 -8.37 6.19
C PHE A 117 -22.54 -9.13 4.87
N SER A 118 -21.32 -9.52 4.48
CA SER A 118 -21.06 -10.32 3.27
C SER A 118 -21.89 -11.61 3.18
N SER A 119 -22.28 -12.18 4.34
CA SER A 119 -23.16 -13.34 4.45
C SER A 119 -24.56 -13.14 3.86
N VAL A 120 -25.03 -11.90 3.72
CA VAL A 120 -26.29 -11.56 3.03
C VAL A 120 -26.06 -10.66 1.82
N GLY A 121 -24.93 -9.94 1.78
CA GLY A 121 -24.60 -9.00 0.70
C GLY A 121 -24.54 -9.66 -0.68
N HIS A 122 -24.17 -10.95 -0.76
CA HIS A 122 -24.16 -11.70 -2.02
C HIS A 122 -25.56 -11.95 -2.61
N LEU A 123 -26.63 -11.76 -1.82
CA LEU A 123 -28.00 -11.86 -2.30
C LEU A 123 -28.46 -10.57 -3.01
N TYR A 124 -27.72 -9.48 -2.87
CA TYR A 124 -27.99 -8.21 -3.54
C TYR A 124 -27.22 -8.13 -4.86
N ASN A 125 -27.87 -7.67 -5.93
CA ASN A 125 -27.18 -7.20 -7.14
C ASN A 125 -27.27 -5.67 -7.20
N TYR A 126 -26.33 -4.99 -6.56
CA TYR A 126 -26.31 -3.52 -6.51
C TYR A 126 -26.15 -2.87 -7.89
N ARG A 127 -25.49 -3.53 -8.86
CA ARG A 127 -25.32 -2.97 -10.21
C ARG A 127 -26.63 -2.91 -10.97
N GLU A 128 -27.52 -3.87 -10.72
CA GLU A 128 -28.83 -3.97 -11.36
C GLU A 128 -29.97 -3.50 -10.44
N GLY A 129 -29.67 -3.08 -9.22
CA GLY A 129 -30.67 -2.62 -8.24
C GLY A 129 -31.57 -3.73 -7.69
N ILE A 130 -31.16 -5.00 -7.77
CA ILE A 130 -31.95 -6.15 -7.30
C ILE A 130 -31.67 -6.38 -5.81
N LYS A 131 -32.74 -6.52 -5.03
CA LYS A 131 -32.69 -6.88 -3.60
C LYS A 131 -33.25 -8.28 -3.37
N PRO A 132 -32.83 -8.98 -2.29
CA PRO A 132 -33.42 -10.25 -1.89
C PRO A 132 -34.90 -10.07 -1.56
N SER A 133 -35.72 -11.07 -1.90
CA SER A 133 -37.16 -11.13 -1.60
C SER A 133 -37.44 -11.58 -0.17
#